data_AF-A0A0J1GP08-F1
#
_entry.id   AF-A0A0J1GP08-F1
#
_cell.length_a   1.000
_cell.length_b   1.000
_cell.length_c   1.000
_cell.angle_alpha   90.00
_cell.angle_beta   90.00
_cell.angle_gamma   90.00
#
_symmetry.space_group_name_H-M   'P 1'
#
loop_
_entity.id
_entity.type
_entity.pdbx_description
1 polymer ?
#
loop_
_entity_poly.entity_id
_entity_poly.type
_entity_poly.pdbx_seq_one_letter_code
_entity_poly.pdbx_strand_id
1 'polypeptide(L)'
;MVGIVSMGILSVLACTSRYETQLAENEAWAELGSYHGEQGYREWDEKELLKRGGWSDVDYEEYRAGYLQGRFEYCKGKRDVTVKVNPAYPDDCAEPTSDFGLVDRGY
;
A
#
# COMPACT_ATOMS: atom_id res chain seq x y z
N MET A 1 -12.17 -43.92 -14.76
CA MET A 1 -11.07 -43.09 -14.22
C MET A 1 -10.61 -42.15 -15.32
N VAL A 2 -10.75 -40.85 -15.11
CA VAL A 2 -9.99 -39.67 -15.61
C VAL A 2 -10.94 -38.51 -15.26
N GLY A 3 -10.85 -37.88 -14.08
CA GLY A 3 -9.74 -37.02 -13.70
C GLY A 3 -10.11 -35.57 -14.03
N ILE A 4 -11.14 -35.03 -13.37
CA ILE A 4 -11.43 -33.59 -13.40
C ILE A 4 -10.47 -32.92 -12.42
N VAL A 5 -10.09 -31.68 -12.73
CA VAL A 5 -9.85 -30.56 -11.78
C VAL A 5 -8.43 -29.96 -11.86
N SER A 6 -8.44 -28.70 -12.29
CA SER A 6 -7.52 -27.61 -11.92
C SER A 6 -6.14 -27.52 -12.59
N MET A 7 -6.12 -26.88 -13.76
CA MET A 7 -4.93 -26.20 -14.28
C MET A 7 -5.31 -24.73 -14.54
N GLY A 8 -4.75 -23.81 -13.75
CA GLY A 8 -4.67 -22.39 -14.13
C GLY A 8 -5.36 -21.38 -13.22
N ILE A 9 -4.93 -21.25 -11.96
CA ILE A 9 -5.14 -20.02 -11.16
C ILE A 9 -3.80 -19.59 -10.55
N LEU A 10 -2.79 -19.32 -11.38
CA LEU A 10 -1.46 -18.87 -10.91
C LEU A 10 -0.94 -17.59 -11.58
N SER A 11 -1.76 -16.91 -12.39
CA SER A 11 -1.29 -15.82 -13.25
C SER A 11 -1.47 -14.39 -12.71
N VAL A 12 -2.03 -14.20 -11.50
CA VAL A 12 -2.47 -12.86 -11.05
C VAL A 12 -1.42 -12.09 -10.22
N LEU A 13 -0.33 -12.75 -9.81
CA LEU A 13 0.68 -12.13 -8.94
C LEU A 13 1.75 -11.32 -9.70
N ALA A 14 1.81 -11.40 -11.03
CA ALA A 14 2.84 -10.70 -11.80
C ALA A 14 2.43 -9.28 -12.27
N CYS A 15 1.14 -8.94 -12.24
CA CYS A 15 0.65 -7.68 -12.79
C CYS A 15 0.94 -6.47 -11.89
N THR A 16 0.99 -6.66 -10.56
CA THR A 16 1.21 -5.56 -9.61
C THR A 16 2.60 -4.96 -9.76
N SER A 17 3.63 -5.81 -9.89
CA SER A 17 5.03 -5.38 -10.06
C SER A 17 5.26 -4.52 -11.31
N ARG A 18 4.57 -4.80 -12.42
CA ARG A 18 4.71 -4.02 -13.65
C ARG A 18 4.01 -2.67 -13.55
N TYR A 19 2.86 -2.61 -12.88
CA TYR A 19 2.11 -1.37 -12.70
C TYR A 19 2.84 -0.42 -11.74
N GLU A 20 3.35 -0.93 -10.62
CA GLU A 20 4.19 -0.15 -9.70
C GLU A 20 5.44 0.40 -10.39
N THR A 21 6.10 -0.45 -11.21
CA THR A 21 7.27 -0.04 -11.99
C THR A 21 6.92 1.08 -12.95
N GLN A 22 5.79 0.98 -13.65
CA GLN A 22 5.32 2.03 -14.56
C GLN A 22 5.04 3.34 -13.82
N LEU A 23 4.41 3.29 -12.64
CA LEU A 23 4.14 4.51 -11.86
C LEU A 23 5.44 5.16 -11.39
N ALA A 24 6.40 4.37 -10.90
CA ALA A 24 7.71 4.86 -10.49
C ALA A 24 8.51 5.45 -11.65
N GLU A 25 8.51 4.80 -12.83
CA GLU A 25 9.18 5.30 -14.05
C GLU A 25 8.57 6.61 -14.57
N ASN A 26 7.29 6.88 -14.29
CA ASN A 26 6.61 8.12 -14.67
C ASN A 26 6.58 9.16 -13.54
N GLU A 27 7.31 8.94 -12.44
CA GLU A 27 7.35 9.84 -11.28
C GLU A 27 5.95 10.09 -10.67
N ALA A 28 5.02 9.14 -10.86
CA ALA A 28 3.64 9.19 -10.39
C ALA A 28 3.56 8.75 -8.92
N TRP A 29 4.28 9.46 -8.05
CA TRP A 29 4.52 9.07 -6.66
C TRP A 29 3.24 9.05 -5.84
N ALA A 30 2.37 10.05 -6.01
CA ALA A 30 1.08 10.10 -5.35
C ALA A 30 0.16 8.93 -5.76
N GLU A 31 0.08 8.59 -7.05
CA GLU A 31 -0.69 7.42 -7.50
C GLU A 31 -0.11 6.10 -6.98
N LEU A 32 1.23 5.97 -6.99
CA LEU A 32 1.92 4.79 -6.43
C LEU A 32 1.64 4.63 -4.94
N GLY A 33 1.69 5.73 -4.20
CA GLY A 33 1.31 5.80 -2.80
C GLY A 33 -0.12 5.29 -2.60
N SER A 34 -1.09 5.90 -3.29
CA SER A 34 -2.51 5.52 -3.17
C SER A 34 -2.73 4.05 -3.47
N TYR A 35 -2.08 3.54 -4.52
CA TYR A 35 -2.11 2.13 -4.87
C TYR A 35 -1.61 1.24 -3.70
N HIS A 36 -0.42 1.51 -3.15
CA HIS A 36 0.09 0.75 -2.00
C HIS A 36 -0.85 0.83 -0.79
N GLY A 37 -1.42 2.00 -0.52
CA GLY A 37 -2.39 2.19 0.55
C GLY A 37 -3.65 1.34 0.36
N GLU A 38 -4.25 1.38 -0.83
CA GLU A 38 -5.46 0.64 -1.18
C GLU A 38 -5.26 -0.88 -1.16
N GLN A 39 -4.07 -1.35 -1.53
CA GLN A 39 -3.74 -2.76 -1.46
C GLN A 39 -3.42 -3.24 -0.03
N GLY A 40 -3.29 -2.31 0.92
CA GLY A 40 -2.90 -2.60 2.30
C GLY A 40 -1.40 -2.91 2.46
N TYR A 41 -0.57 -2.47 1.51
CA TYR A 41 0.87 -2.69 1.52
C TYR A 41 1.52 -1.81 2.59
N ARG A 42 2.76 -2.15 2.98
CA ARG A 42 3.55 -1.32 3.88
C ARG A 42 4.05 -0.08 3.13
N GLU A 43 3.99 1.08 3.78
CA GLU A 43 4.60 2.32 3.30
C GLU A 43 6.09 2.11 2.99
N TRP A 44 6.54 2.58 1.83
CA TRP A 44 7.96 2.72 1.55
C TRP A 44 8.51 3.91 2.32
N ASP A 45 9.64 3.72 2.98
CA ASP A 45 10.39 4.83 3.54
C ASP A 45 11.15 5.58 2.43
N GLU A 46 11.65 6.76 2.76
CA GLU A 46 12.44 7.60 1.86
C GLU A 46 13.59 6.81 1.20
N LYS A 47 14.27 5.93 1.94
CA LYS A 47 15.37 5.11 1.41
C LYS A 47 14.91 4.13 0.35
N GLU A 48 13.75 3.52 0.51
CA GLU A 48 13.19 2.63 -0.49
C GLU A 48 12.72 3.41 -1.72
N LEU A 49 12.11 4.58 -1.53
CA LEU A 49 11.72 5.46 -2.63
C LEU A 49 12.93 5.90 -3.47
N LEU A 50 14.04 6.26 -2.81
CA LEU A 50 15.31 6.62 -3.45
C LEU A 50 15.86 5.48 -4.34
N LYS A 51 15.76 4.22 -3.91
CA LYS A 51 16.18 3.07 -4.73
C LYS A 51 15.32 2.87 -5.98
N ARG A 52 14.11 3.43 -5.99
CA ARG A 52 13.10 3.28 -7.04
C ARG A 52 13.06 4.48 -7.99
N GLY A 53 13.92 5.47 -7.76
CA GLY A 53 14.04 6.64 -8.61
C GLY A 53 13.26 7.86 -8.12
N GLY A 54 12.82 7.90 -6.86
CA GLY A 54 12.53 9.18 -6.21
C GLY A 54 13.85 9.86 -5.85
N TRP A 55 13.93 11.18 -5.91
CA TRP A 55 15.17 11.94 -5.68
C TRP A 55 14.99 13.17 -4.81
N SER A 56 13.75 13.51 -4.43
CA SER A 56 13.45 14.70 -3.64
C SER A 56 12.56 14.42 -2.43
N ASP A 57 12.68 15.26 -1.41
CA ASP A 57 11.73 15.27 -0.27
C ASP A 57 10.29 15.47 -0.76
N VAL A 58 10.10 16.20 -1.86
CA VAL A 58 8.79 16.40 -2.49
C VAL A 58 8.22 15.08 -3.00
N ASP A 59 9.04 14.25 -3.65
CA ASP A 59 8.62 12.94 -4.17
C ASP A 59 8.17 12.01 -3.03
N TYR A 60 8.89 12.06 -1.90
CA TYR A 60 8.52 11.31 -0.71
C TYR A 60 7.22 11.80 -0.10
N GLU A 61 7.03 13.12 0.01
CA GLU A 61 5.78 13.68 0.54
C GLU A 61 4.57 13.43 -0.38
N GLU A 62 4.75 13.48 -1.69
CA GLU A 62 3.73 13.11 -2.67
C GLU A 62 3.34 11.64 -2.53
N TYR A 63 4.33 10.75 -2.49
CA TYR A 63 4.12 9.33 -2.23
C TYR A 63 3.38 9.10 -0.91
N ARG A 64 3.83 9.74 0.17
CA ARG A 64 3.27 9.60 1.50
C ARG A 64 1.82 10.08 1.56
N ALA A 65 1.53 11.24 0.96
CA ALA A 65 0.16 11.77 0.88
C ALA A 65 -0.78 10.79 0.17
N GLY A 66 -0.36 10.27 -0.99
CA GLY A 66 -1.10 9.23 -1.71
C GLY A 66 -1.32 7.98 -0.87
N TYR A 67 -0.25 7.48 -0.22
CA TYR A 67 -0.32 6.30 0.63
C TYR A 67 -1.36 6.41 1.74
N LEU A 68 -1.35 7.54 2.45
CA LEU A 68 -2.31 7.80 3.52
C LEU A 68 -3.75 7.87 3.01
N GLN A 69 -3.98 8.48 1.84
CA GLN A 69 -5.29 8.49 1.19
C GLN A 69 -5.76 7.07 0.83
N GLY A 70 -4.90 6.27 0.18
CA GLY A 70 -5.25 4.89 -0.18
C GLY A 70 -5.52 4.01 1.04
N ARG A 71 -4.75 4.20 2.12
CA ARG A 71 -4.97 3.53 3.41
C ARG A 71 -6.32 3.87 4.03
N PHE A 72 -6.74 5.14 3.95
CA PHE A 72 -8.06 5.55 4.40
C PHE A 72 -9.17 4.80 3.66
N GLU A 73 -9.10 4.70 2.34
CA GLU A 73 -10.09 3.97 1.54
C GLU A 73 -10.07 2.46 1.82
N TYR A 74 -8.88 1.86 1.94
CA TYR A 74 -8.72 0.46 2.37
C TYR A 74 -9.42 0.18 3.71
N CYS A 75 -9.21 1.05 4.70
CA CYS A 75 -9.81 0.88 6.03
C CYS A 75 -11.31 1.16 6.05
N LYS A 76 -11.78 2.17 5.32
CA LYS A 76 -13.21 2.48 5.15
C LYS A 76 -13.99 1.28 4.60
N GLY A 77 -13.42 0.55 3.64
CA GLY A 77 -14.01 -0.69 3.10
C GLY A 77 -13.98 -1.89 4.05
N LYS A 78 -13.19 -1.85 5.13
CA LYS A 78 -12.98 -2.96 6.08
C LYS A 78 -13.66 -2.79 7.44
N ARG A 79 -14.35 -1.66 7.69
CA ARG A 79 -15.04 -1.37 8.95
C ARG A 79 -16.08 -2.43 9.37
N ASP A 80 -16.51 -3.30 8.46
CA ASP A 80 -17.48 -4.37 8.72
C ASP A 80 -16.87 -5.76 9.04
N VAL A 81 -15.54 -5.94 9.03
CA VAL A 81 -14.90 -7.25 9.25
C VAL A 81 -13.86 -7.21 10.38
N THR A 82 -14.33 -7.04 11.62
CA THR A 82 -13.47 -7.14 12.81
C THR A 82 -13.27 -8.61 13.20
N VAL A 83 -12.47 -9.37 12.44
CA VAL A 83 -11.98 -10.67 12.90
C VAL A 83 -10.55 -10.49 13.42
N LYS A 84 -10.41 -10.28 14.74
CA LYS A 84 -9.11 -10.28 15.42
C LYS A 84 -8.55 -11.71 15.43
N VAL A 85 -7.81 -12.09 14.39
CA VAL A 85 -7.17 -13.42 14.30
C VAL A 85 -5.88 -13.49 15.13
N ASN A 86 -5.23 -12.36 15.43
CA ASN A 86 -4.03 -12.34 16.26
C ASN A 86 -3.77 -10.93 16.87
N PRO A 87 -3.68 -10.79 18.21
CA PRO A 87 -3.42 -9.50 18.88
C PRO A 87 -2.02 -8.91 18.62
N ALA A 88 -1.09 -9.67 18.03
CA ALA A 88 0.23 -9.18 17.65
C ALA A 88 0.25 -8.44 16.29
N TYR A 89 -0.83 -8.53 15.51
CA TYR A 89 -0.97 -7.75 14.28
C TYR A 89 -1.67 -6.43 14.62
N PRO A 90 -1.02 -5.28 14.40
CA PRO A 90 -1.68 -3.99 14.49
C PRO A 90 -2.93 -4.00 13.61
N ASP A 91 -4.08 -3.70 14.20
CA ASP A 91 -5.27 -3.38 13.43
C ASP A 91 -5.12 -1.92 12.98
N ASP A 92 -4.37 -1.74 11.90
CA ASP A 92 -4.10 -0.43 11.32
C ASP A 92 -5.39 0.37 10.98
N CYS A 93 -6.55 -0.29 10.96
CA CYS A 93 -7.85 0.32 10.70
C CYS A 93 -8.66 0.61 11.97
N ALA A 94 -8.19 0.19 13.14
CA ALA A 94 -8.81 0.46 14.44
C ALA A 94 -8.32 1.75 15.11
N GLU A 95 -7.23 2.36 14.63
CA GLU A 95 -6.73 3.64 15.14
C GLU A 95 -7.72 4.79 14.76
N PRO A 96 -8.34 5.48 15.74
CA PRO A 96 -9.33 6.53 15.49
C PRO A 96 -8.69 7.87 15.08
N THR A 97 -7.36 7.97 15.07
CA THR A 97 -6.63 9.20 14.74
C THR A 97 -6.30 9.24 13.26
N SER A 98 -7.29 9.63 12.47
CA SER A 98 -7.13 10.06 11.08
C SER A 98 -6.42 11.43 10.99
N ASP A 99 -5.36 11.63 11.76
CA ASP A 99 -4.44 12.74 11.53
C ASP A 99 -3.42 12.24 10.51
N PHE A 100 -3.81 12.31 9.24
CA PHE A 100 -2.93 12.04 8.10
C PHE A 100 -1.92 13.17 7.89
N GLY A 101 -1.82 14.10 8.84
CA GLY A 101 -0.88 15.21 8.89
C GLY A 101 0.47 14.82 9.49
N LEU A 102 1.50 15.55 9.06
CA LEU A 102 2.93 15.51 9.39
C LEU A 102 3.26 15.65 10.90
N VAL A 103 2.74 14.80 11.78
CA VAL A 103 3.05 14.90 13.22
C VAL A 103 3.41 13.54 13.82
N ASP A 104 4.65 13.50 14.30
CA ASP A 104 5.23 12.58 15.30
C ASP A 104 5.33 11.09 14.97
N ARG A 105 6.37 10.76 14.19
CA ARG A 105 7.18 9.57 14.50
C ARG A 105 8.63 10.02 14.64
N GLY A 106 9.01 10.32 15.88
CA GLY A 106 10.36 10.77 16.24
C GLY A 106 11.45 9.85 15.68
N TYR A 107 12.45 10.50 15.08
CA TYR A 107 13.70 9.93 14.56
C TYR A 107 14.47 9.13 15.61
#